data_AF-A0A350XU60-F1
#
_entry.id   AF-A0A350XU60-F1
#
_cell.length_a   1.000
_cell.length_b   1.000
_cell.length_c   1.000
_cell.angle_alpha   90.00
_cell.angle_beta   90.00
_cell.angle_gamma   90.00
#
_symmetry.space_group_name_H-M   'P 1'
#
loop_
_entity.id
_entity.type
_entity.pdbx_description
1 polymer ?
#
loop_
_entity_poly.entity_id
_entity_poly.type
_entity_poly.pdbx_seq_one_letter_code
_entity_poly.pdbx_strand_id
1 'polypeptide(L)'
;MEHLRPFERRVLAMHTAGTPIDDIAIAFRRSVPHMERVIGWLEIPRSGPAPRRKGRAMERRVLALRSAGLEYDEIAHRFRASPGFIRRIEGLGHLRKAWDLLS
;
A
#
# COMPACT_ATOMS: atom_id res chain seq x y z
N MET A 1 -8.04 5.95 6.19
CA MET A 1 -8.43 5.93 7.63
C MET A 1 -7.83 4.74 8.39
N GLU A 2 -7.75 3.53 7.81
CA GLU A 2 -7.21 2.32 8.47
C GLU A 2 -5.74 2.42 8.94
N HIS A 3 -4.95 3.31 8.35
CA HIS A 3 -3.53 3.51 8.64
C HIS A 3 -3.25 4.52 9.76
N LEU A 4 -4.26 5.24 10.25
CA LEU A 4 -4.09 6.18 11.36
C LEU A 4 -4.22 5.45 12.69
N ARG A 5 -3.36 5.76 13.65
CA ARG A 5 -3.45 5.25 15.03
C ARG A 5 -4.71 5.79 15.71
N PRO A 6 -5.24 5.13 16.75
CA PRO A 6 -6.44 5.59 17.46
C PRO A 6 -6.37 7.07 17.91
N PHE A 7 -5.21 7.48 18.41
CA PHE A 7 -4.92 8.88 18.78
C PHE A 7 -5.10 9.84 17.57
N GLU A 8 -4.43 9.54 16.47
CA GLU A 8 -4.47 10.33 15.23
C GLU A 8 -5.89 10.44 14.66
N ARG A 9 -6.67 9.36 14.71
CA ARG A 9 -8.08 9.38 14.28
C ARG A 9 -8.93 10.33 15.12
N ARG A 10 -8.73 10.33 16.44
CA ARG A 10 -9.49 11.19 17.35
C ARG A 10 -9.09 12.65 17.21
N VAL A 11 -7.80 12.94 17.05
CA VAL A 11 -7.30 14.30 16.74
C VAL A 11 -7.89 14.80 15.42
N LEU A 12 -7.84 13.98 14.37
CA LEU A 12 -8.41 14.34 13.07
C LEU A 12 -9.91 14.62 13.18
N ALA A 13 -10.67 13.78 13.89
CA ALA A 13 -12.11 13.97 14.07
C ALA A 13 -12.45 15.30 14.78
N MET A 14 -11.71 15.66 15.83
CA MET A 14 -11.91 16.94 16.52
C MET A 14 -11.54 18.14 15.63
N HIS A 15 -10.41 18.04 14.90
CA HIS A 15 -9.97 19.08 13.97
C HIS A 15 -10.98 19.28 12.82
N THR A 16 -11.45 18.20 12.21
CA THR A 16 -12.47 18.26 11.13
C THR A 16 -13.82 18.74 11.63
N ALA A 17 -14.14 18.55 12.92
CA ALA A 17 -15.31 19.13 13.56
C ALA A 17 -15.15 20.63 13.92
N GLY A 18 -14.01 21.24 13.59
CA GLY A 18 -13.72 22.65 13.86
C GLY A 18 -13.37 22.96 15.31
N THR A 19 -12.97 21.95 16.11
CA THR A 19 -12.54 22.19 17.49
C THR A 19 -11.24 23.01 17.50
N PRO A 20 -11.16 24.10 18.29
CA PRO A 20 -9.95 24.91 18.41
C PRO A 20 -8.72 24.10 18.85
N ILE A 21 -7.54 24.46 18.34
CA ILE A 21 -6.30 23.72 18.61
C ILE A 21 -5.95 23.65 20.11
N ASP A 22 -6.29 24.69 20.86
CA ASP A 22 -6.06 24.77 22.31
C ASP A 22 -6.91 23.73 23.06
N ASP A 23 -8.18 23.58 22.68
CA ASP A 23 -9.09 22.59 23.27
C ASP A 23 -8.65 21.17 22.94
N ILE A 24 -8.17 20.94 21.71
CA ILE A 24 -7.57 19.66 21.32
C ILE A 24 -6.31 19.41 22.17
N ALA A 25 -5.45 20.41 22.36
CA ALA A 25 -4.23 20.28 23.18
C ALA A 25 -4.54 19.94 24.64
N ILE A 26 -5.54 20.60 25.24
CA ILE A 26 -6.06 20.31 26.59
C ILE A 26 -6.58 18.87 26.67
N ALA A 27 -7.43 18.46 25.72
CA ALA A 27 -8.06 17.13 25.71
C ALA A 27 -7.04 15.99 25.70
N PHE A 28 -5.90 16.17 25.02
CA PHE A 28 -4.83 15.18 24.93
C PHE A 28 -3.67 15.41 25.91
N ARG A 29 -3.73 16.47 26.75
CA ARG A 29 -2.67 16.87 27.68
C ARG A 29 -1.32 17.05 26.97
N ARG A 30 -1.34 17.73 25.83
CA ARG A 30 -0.16 18.05 25.00
C ARG A 30 -0.07 19.56 24.80
N SER A 31 1.07 20.03 24.32
CA SER A 31 1.24 21.44 23.98
C SER A 31 0.62 21.76 22.61
N VAL A 32 0.22 23.01 22.41
CA VAL A 32 -0.31 23.50 21.12
C VAL A 32 0.66 23.22 19.96
N PRO A 33 1.98 23.52 20.05
CA PRO A 33 2.92 23.22 18.97
C PRO A 33 3.04 21.72 18.66
N HIS A 34 2.80 20.85 19.64
CA HIS A 34 2.76 19.42 19.39
C HIS A 34 1.54 19.03 18.56
N MET A 35 0.36 19.60 18.87
CA MET A 35 -0.87 19.30 18.15
C MET A 35 -0.89 19.88 16.74
N GLU A 36 -0.37 21.09 16.55
CA GLU A 36 -0.17 21.69 15.21
C GLU A 36 0.67 20.76 14.32
N ARG A 37 1.79 20.23 14.85
CA ARG A 37 2.64 19.29 14.12
C ARG A 37 1.90 18.00 13.76
N VAL A 38 1.11 17.46 14.69
CA VAL A 38 0.32 16.25 14.46
C VAL A 38 -0.70 16.51 13.35
N ILE A 39 -1.46 17.61 13.41
CA ILE A 39 -2.46 17.96 12.39
C ILE A 39 -1.79 18.16 11.03
N GLY A 40 -0.70 18.92 10.96
CA GLY A 40 0.06 19.09 9.72
C GLY A 40 0.53 17.76 9.13
N TRP A 41 0.93 16.80 9.96
CA TRP A 41 1.27 15.44 9.48
C TRP A 41 0.06 14.61 9.02
N LEU A 42 -1.13 14.88 9.54
CA LEU A 42 -2.36 14.19 9.15
C LEU A 42 -2.91 14.69 7.81
N GLU A 43 -2.63 15.95 7.46
CA GLU A 43 -3.03 16.55 6.19
C GLU A 43 -2.18 16.08 5.00
N ILE A 44 -0.94 15.65 5.25
CA ILE A 44 -0.09 15.08 4.21
C ILE A 44 -0.71 13.77 3.71
N PRO A 45 -1.09 13.67 2.41
CA PRO A 45 -1.61 12.44 1.85
C PRO A 45 -0.56 11.34 1.97
N ARG A 46 -0.75 10.42 2.92
CA ARG A 46 0.13 9.27 3.05
C ARG A 46 -0.17 8.31 1.91
N SER A 47 0.73 8.27 0.93
CA SER A 47 0.83 7.12 0.03
C SER A 47 1.04 5.88 0.89
N GLY A 48 0.34 4.79 0.57
CA GLY A 48 0.48 3.52 1.28
C GLY A 48 1.93 2.99 1.30
N PRO A 49 2.17 1.80 1.88
CA PRO A 49 3.50 1.21 1.88
C PRO A 49 4.11 1.26 0.47
N ALA A 50 5.38 1.67 0.40
CA ALA A 50 6.07 1.86 -0.87
C ALA A 50 5.87 0.62 -1.76
N PRO A 51 5.54 0.80 -3.05
CA PRO A 51 5.28 -0.32 -3.92
C PRO A 51 6.52 -1.22 -3.98
N ARG A 52 6.30 -2.53 -3.79
CA ARG A 52 7.37 -3.51 -3.92
C ARG A 52 7.86 -3.55 -5.36
N ARG A 53 9.07 -3.06 -5.59
CA ARG A 53 9.73 -3.05 -6.91
C ARG A 53 10.12 -4.46 -7.36
N LYS A 54 10.66 -5.27 -6.45
CA LYS A 54 11.06 -6.65 -6.76
C LYS A 54 9.86 -7.58 -6.99
N GLY A 55 9.98 -8.44 -8.00
CA GLY A 55 9.07 -9.57 -8.26
C GLY A 55 8.96 -10.53 -7.06
N ARG A 56 7.77 -11.10 -6.84
CA ARG A 56 7.55 -12.27 -5.98
C ARG A 56 8.07 -13.53 -6.68
N ALA A 57 8.32 -14.59 -5.90
CA ALA A 57 8.79 -15.86 -6.44
C ALA A 57 7.81 -16.46 -7.47
N MET A 58 6.51 -16.40 -7.18
CA MET A 58 5.47 -16.89 -8.08
C MET A 58 5.44 -16.14 -9.42
N GLU A 59 5.52 -14.81 -9.39
CA GLU A 59 5.56 -13.97 -10.60
C GLU A 59 6.80 -14.31 -11.45
N ARG A 60 7.99 -14.42 -10.84
CA ARG A 60 9.21 -14.83 -11.55
C ARG A 60 9.07 -16.22 -12.18
N ARG A 61 8.46 -17.17 -11.46
CA ARG A 61 8.29 -18.54 -11.94
C ARG A 61 7.28 -18.61 -13.09
N VAL A 62 6.18 -17.87 -13.01
CA VAL A 62 5.21 -17.76 -14.11
C VAL A 62 5.86 -17.15 -15.34
N LEU A 63 6.60 -16.04 -15.20
CA LEU A 63 7.33 -15.43 -16.32
C LEU A 63 8.35 -16.40 -16.96
N ALA A 64 9.10 -17.15 -16.15
CA ALA A 64 10.07 -18.13 -16.67
C ALA A 64 9.39 -19.26 -17.46
N LEU A 65 8.25 -19.76 -17.00
CA LEU A 65 7.50 -20.80 -17.70
C LEU A 65 6.84 -20.25 -18.97
N ARG A 66 6.33 -19.02 -18.94
CA ARG A 66 5.81 -18.33 -20.12
C ARG A 66 6.89 -18.07 -21.15
N SER A 67 8.09 -17.65 -20.74
CA SER A 67 9.24 -17.50 -21.66
C SER A 67 9.73 -18.84 -22.23
N ALA A 68 9.45 -19.95 -21.55
CA ALA A 68 9.71 -21.30 -22.05
C ALA A 68 8.61 -21.83 -22.98
N GLY A 69 7.58 -21.02 -23.28
CA GLY A 69 6.53 -21.35 -24.24
C GLY A 69 5.34 -22.14 -23.68
N LEU A 70 5.22 -22.30 -22.35
CA LEU A 70 4.09 -23.02 -21.77
C LEU A 70 2.81 -22.20 -21.80
N GLU A 71 1.69 -22.86 -22.06
CA GLU A 71 0.38 -22.22 -22.12
C GLU A 71 -0.23 -22.00 -20.71
N TYR A 72 -1.19 -21.08 -20.63
CA TYR A 72 -1.78 -20.70 -19.34
C TYR A 72 -2.43 -21.87 -18.61
N ASP A 73 -3.07 -22.79 -19.34
CA ASP A 73 -3.71 -23.98 -18.77
C ASP A 73 -2.71 -24.94 -18.14
N GLU A 74 -1.55 -25.14 -18.78
CA GLU A 74 -0.49 -26.01 -18.29
C GLU A 74 0.15 -25.44 -17.02
N ILE A 75 0.39 -24.13 -17.01
CA ILE A 75 0.91 -23.44 -15.83
C ILE A 75 -0.15 -23.44 -14.72
N ALA A 76 -1.41 -23.17 -15.05
CA ALA A 76 -2.52 -23.17 -14.10
C ALA A 76 -2.64 -24.53 -13.39
N HIS A 77 -2.54 -25.63 -14.13
CA HIS A 77 -2.52 -26.98 -13.57
C HIS A 77 -1.38 -27.17 -12.56
N ARG A 78 -0.14 -26.75 -12.91
CA ARG A 78 1.03 -26.84 -12.02
C ARG A 78 0.87 -26.04 -10.72
N PHE A 79 0.21 -24.90 -10.79
CA PHE A 79 -0.01 -24.00 -9.66
C PHE A 79 -1.33 -24.26 -8.91
N ARG A 80 -2.13 -25.26 -9.33
CA ARG A 80 -3.49 -25.54 -8.81
C ARG A 80 -4.35 -24.27 -8.80
N ALA A 81 -4.27 -23.49 -9.87
CA ALA A 81 -4.94 -22.21 -10.03
C ALA A 81 -5.75 -22.20 -11.33
N SER A 82 -6.46 -21.10 -11.60
CA SER A 82 -7.14 -20.90 -12.88
C SER A 82 -6.21 -20.22 -13.91
N PRO A 83 -6.44 -20.45 -15.22
CA PRO A 83 -5.67 -19.77 -16.28
C PRO A 83 -5.75 -18.24 -16.18
N GLY A 84 -6.92 -17.71 -15.86
CA GLY A 84 -7.11 -16.27 -15.63
C GLY A 84 -6.30 -15.73 -14.44
N PHE A 85 -6.13 -16.52 -13.38
CA PHE A 85 -5.24 -16.16 -12.28
C PHE A 85 -3.77 -16.09 -12.75
N ILE A 86 -3.30 -17.08 -13.51
CA ILE A 86 -1.93 -17.09 -14.06
C ILE A 86 -1.68 -15.88 -14.96
N ARG A 87 -2.61 -15.53 -15.85
CA ARG A 87 -2.51 -14.34 -16.70
C ARG A 87 -2.36 -13.05 -15.87
N ARG A 88 -3.11 -12.92 -14.77
CA ARG A 88 -2.97 -11.78 -13.85
C ARG A 88 -1.60 -11.75 -13.19
N ILE A 89 -1.07 -12.89 -12.78
CA ILE A 89 0.26 -13.00 -12.17
C ILE A 89 1.37 -12.67 -13.16
N GLU A 90 1.27 -13.10 -14.41
CA GLU A 90 2.21 -12.74 -15.48
C GLU A 90 2.24 -11.21 -15.67
N GLY A 91 1.07 -10.56 -15.76
CA GLY A 91 0.96 -9.10 -15.85
C GLY A 91 1.60 -8.37 -14.66
N LEU A 92 1.35 -8.84 -13.43
CA LEU A 92 2.01 -8.30 -12.23
C LEU A 92 3.53 -8.51 -12.25
N GLY A 93 3.98 -9.64 -12.78
CA GLY A 93 5.40 -9.92 -13.00
C GLY A 93 6.04 -8.92 -13.96
N HIS A 94 5.42 -8.65 -15.11
CA HIS A 94 5.90 -7.67 -16.07
C HIS A 94 5.95 -6.25 -15.49
N LEU A 95 4.89 -5.82 -14.79
CA LEU A 95 4.84 -4.51 -14.14
C LEU A 95 6.02 -4.32 -13.17
N ARG A 96 6.28 -5.31 -12.32
CA ARG A 96 7.39 -5.25 -11.36
C ARG A 96 8.75 -5.28 -12.03
N LYS A 97 8.91 -6.10 -13.09
CA LYS A 97 10.14 -6.11 -13.89
C LYS A 97 10.40 -4.73 -14.52
N ALA A 98 9.35 -4.05 -15.01
CA ALA A 98 9.48 -2.69 -15.51
C ALA A 98 9.92 -1.71 -14.42
N TRP A 99 9.33 -1.78 -13.22
CA TRP A 99 9.74 -0.93 -12.10
C TRP A 99 11.17 -1.18 -11.61
N ASP A 100 11.65 -2.42 -11.67
CA ASP A 100 13.03 -2.80 -11.31
C ASP A 100 14.05 -2.24 -12.31
N LEU A 101 13.69 -2.13 -13.60
CA LEU A 101 14.54 -1.55 -14.65
C LEU A 101 14.58 -0.02 -14.63
N LEU A 102 13.57 0.62 -14.04
CA LEU A 102 13.44 2.08 -13.97
C LEU A 102 13.96 2.67 -12.65
N SER A 103 14.47 1.85 -11.74
CA SER A 103 15.01 2.26 -10.44
C SER A 103 16.51 2.29 -10.38
#